data_AF-A0A6D1SL70-F1
#
_entry.id   AF-A0A6D1SL70-F1
#
_cell.length_a   1.000
_cell.length_b   1.000
_cell.length_c   1.000
_cell.angle_alpha   90.00
_cell.angle_beta   90.00
_cell.angle_gamma   90.00
#
_symmetry.space_group_name_H-M   'P 1'
#
loop_
_entity.id
_entity.type
_entity.pdbx_description
1 polymer ?
#
loop_
_entity_poly.entity_id
_entity_poly.type
_entity_poly.pdbx_seq_one_letter_code
_entity_poly.pdbx_strand_id
1 'polypeptide(L)' 'LYRAVDSRGRTVDFYLSSRRNSKAAYRFLGKILNNVKKWQIPRFINTDKAPAYGRALALLKREGRCPS' A
#
# COMPACT_ATOMS: atom_id res chain seq x y z
N LEU A 1 2.41 -12.49 -3.37
CA LEU A 1 3.08 -11.75 -2.26
C LEU A 1 2.97 -10.26 -2.53
N TYR A 2 2.57 -9.49 -1.52
CA TYR A 2 2.74 -8.04 -1.45
C TYR A 2 3.78 -7.74 -0.39
N ARG A 3 4.71 -6.82 -0.67
CA ARG A 3 5.79 -6.42 0.26
C ARG A 3 5.98 -4.92 0.17
N ALA A 4 6.12 -4.29 1.32
CA ALA A 4 6.47 -2.89 1.46
C ALA A 4 7.86 -2.79 2.07
N VAL A 5 8.68 -1.93 1.48
CA VAL A 5 10.03 -1.65 1.95
C VAL A 5 10.17 -0.14 2.11
N ASP A 6 10.96 0.29 3.08
CA ASP A 6 11.32 1.69 3.24
C ASP A 6 12.43 2.11 2.27
N SER A 7 12.81 3.38 2.29
CA SER A 7 13.87 3.94 1.43
C SER A 7 15.27 3.35 1.72
N ARG A 8 15.46 2.67 2.85
CA ARG A 8 16.70 1.98 3.21
C ARG A 8 16.65 0.49 2.85
N GLY A 9 15.60 0.05 2.15
CA GLY A 9 15.40 -1.35 1.76
C GLY A 9 14.92 -2.24 2.91
N ARG A 10 14.55 -1.68 4.07
CA ARG A 10 14.06 -2.48 5.20
C ARG A 10 12.60 -2.83 4.98
N THR A 11 12.25 -4.09 5.22
CA THR A 11 10.86 -4.55 5.13
C THR A 11 10.01 -3.85 6.19
N VAL A 12 8.94 -3.20 5.75
CA VAL A 12 7.94 -2.55 6.61
C VAL A 12 6.85 -3.56 6.96
N ASP A 13 6.31 -4.22 5.95
CA ASP A 13 5.25 -5.23 6.12
C ASP A 13 5.16 -6.12 4.87
N PHE A 14 4.50 -7.26 5.02
CA PHE A 14 4.18 -8.15 3.92
C PHE A 14 2.75 -8.69 4.05
N TYR A 15 2.17 -9.06 2.92
CA TYR A 15 0.86 -9.68 2.86
C TYR A 15 0.84 -10.80 1.83
N LEU A 16 0.51 -11.99 2.31
CA LEU A 16 0.34 -13.17 1.48
C LEU A 16 -1.10 -13.24 1.02
N SER A 17 -1.26 -13.33 -0.30
CA SER A 17 -2.54 -13.58 -0.95
C SER A 17 -2.29 -14.54 -2.09
N SER A 18 -3.20 -15.50 -2.26
CA SER A 18 -3.19 -16.46 -3.37
C SER A 18 -3.39 -15.78 -4.72
N ARG A 19 -3.94 -14.56 -4.76
CA ARG A 19 -4.19 -13.80 -5.98
C ARG A 19 -3.61 -12.39 -5.88
N ARG A 20 -2.98 -11.92 -6.97
CA ARG A 20 -2.55 -10.51 -7.12
C ARG A 20 -3.67 -9.67 -7.75
N ASN A 21 -4.66 -9.28 -6.95
CA ASN A 21 -5.81 -8.48 -7.42
C ASN A 21 -5.96 -7.16 -6.65
N SER A 22 -6.82 -6.27 -7.14
CA SER A 22 -7.01 -4.94 -6.51
C SER A 22 -7.54 -5.03 -5.08
N LYS A 23 -8.35 -6.06 -4.75
CA LYS A 23 -8.88 -6.26 -3.40
C LYS A 23 -7.77 -6.61 -2.41
N ALA A 24 -6.84 -7.48 -2.79
CA ALA A 24 -5.68 -7.82 -1.99
C ALA A 24 -4.72 -6.63 -1.85
N ALA A 25 -4.48 -5.88 -2.93
CA ALA A 25 -3.68 -4.65 -2.91
C ALA A 25 -4.29 -3.59 -1.98
N TYR A 26 -5.60 -3.37 -2.05
CA TYR A 26 -6.32 -2.43 -1.18
C TYR A 26 -6.21 -2.82 0.29
N ARG A 27 -6.41 -4.10 0.63
CA ARG A 27 -6.25 -4.61 2.01
C ARG A 27 -4.83 -4.38 2.53
N PHE A 28 -3.83 -4.69 1.70
CA PHE A 28 -2.43 -4.52 2.07
C PHE A 28 -2.07 -3.04 2.30
N LEU A 29 -2.38 -2.18 1.32
CA LEU A 29 -2.11 -0.74 1.41
C LEU A 29 -2.87 -0.10 2.57
N GLY A 30 -4.14 -0.44 2.75
CA GLY A 30 -4.97 0.08 3.84
C GLY A 30 -4.47 -0.37 5.22
N LYS A 31 -3.95 -1.60 5.36
CA LYS A 31 -3.29 -2.07 6.60
C LYS A 31 -2.07 -1.21 6.92
N ILE A 32 -1.18 -1.02 5.93
CA ILE A 32 0.04 -0.23 6.14
C ILE A 32 -0.30 1.21 6.51
N LEU A 33 -1.16 1.86 5.74
CA LEU A 33 -1.49 3.28 5.93
C LEU A 33 -2.24 3.55 7.25
N ASN A 34 -3.02 2.58 7.75
CA ASN A 34 -3.68 2.69 9.05
C ASN A 34 -2.75 2.39 10.24
N ASN A 35 -1.72 1.55 10.06
CA ASN A 35 -0.88 1.09 11.16
C ASN A 35 0.36 1.97 11.38
N VAL A 36 0.69 2.87 10.45
CA VAL A 36 1.80 3.81 10.61
C VAL A 36 1.36 5.05 11.38
N LYS A 37 2.24 5.58 12.23
CA LYS A 37 2.00 6.88 12.89
C LYS A 37 1.90 7.98 11.83
N LYS A 38 1.17 9.08 12.11
CA LYS A 38 0.98 10.17 11.14
C LYS A 38 2.28 10.68 10.50
N TRP A 39 3.35 10.79 11.28
CA TRP A 39 4.68 11.24 10.80
C TRP A 39 5.47 10.18 10.02
N GLN A 40 4.98 8.93 9.97
CA GLN A 40 5.56 7.82 9.21
C GLN A 40 4.77 7.53 7.93
N ILE A 41 3.67 8.25 7.67
CA ILE A 41 2.94 8.15 6.41
C ILE A 41 3.90 8.55 5.28
N PRO A 42 4.12 7.67 4.28
CA PRO A 42 5.06 7.95 3.21
C PRO A 42 4.56 9.12 2.35
N ARG A 43 5.45 10.05 2.03
CA ARG A 43 5.17 11.12 1.06
C ARG A 43 5.01 10.61 -0.36
N PHE A 44 5.73 9.53 -0.70
CA PHE A 44 5.72 8.91 -2.01
C PHE A 44 5.60 7.40 -1.88
N ILE A 45 4.71 6.80 -2.66
CA ILE A 45 4.55 5.35 -2.76
C ILE A 45 4.98 4.93 -4.16
N ASN A 46 6.11 4.24 -4.25
CA ASN A 46 6.54 3.59 -5.48
C ASN A 46 5.96 2.18 -5.56
N THR A 47 5.48 1.80 -6.74
CA THR A 47 4.95 0.46 -7.01
C THR A 47 5.62 -0.12 -8.24
N ASP A 48 5.55 -1.44 -8.41
CA ASP A 48 5.95 -2.14 -9.64
C ASP A 48 4.99 -1.90 -10.83
N LYS A 49 4.08 -0.92 -10.70
CA LYS A 49 3.04 -0.55 -11.67
C LYS A 49 2.04 -1.66 -12.01
N ALA A 50 1.91 -2.70 -11.18
CA ALA A 50 0.88 -3.71 -11.40
C ALA A 50 -0.54 -3.10 -11.42
N PRO A 51 -1.45 -3.52 -12.33
CA PRO A 51 -2.80 -2.94 -12.47
C PRO A 51 -3.65 -2.97 -11.19
N ALA A 52 -3.37 -3.92 -10.30
CA ALA A 52 -4.03 -4.04 -9.01
C ALA A 52 -3.90 -2.77 -8.15
N TYR A 53 -2.75 -2.10 -8.21
CA TYR A 53 -2.47 -0.93 -7.36
C TYR A 53 -3.23 0.32 -7.79
N GLY A 54 -3.42 0.55 -9.09
CA GLY A 54 -4.11 1.74 -9.59
C GLY A 54 -5.53 1.86 -9.01
N ARG A 55 -6.31 0.77 -9.10
CA ARG A 55 -7.66 0.74 -8.52
C ARG A 55 -7.65 0.81 -6.99
N ALA A 56 -6.70 0.16 -6.33
CA ALA A 56 -6.60 0.18 -4.87
C ALA A 56 -6.26 1.58 -4.32
N LEU A 57 -5.29 2.26 -4.92
CA LEU A 57 -4.88 3.61 -4.55
C LEU A 57 -5.99 4.63 -4.80
N ALA A 58 -6.68 4.54 -5.94
CA ALA A 58 -7.81 5.41 -6.24
C ALA A 58 -8.91 5.32 -5.16
N LEU A 59 -9.24 4.11 -4.71
CA LEU A 59 -10.21 3.91 -3.63
C LEU A 59 -9.72 4.49 -2.30
N LEU A 60 -8.46 4.23 -1.91
CA LEU A 60 -7.91 4.74 -0.66
C LEU A 60 -7.78 6.27 -0.64
N LYS A 61 -7.45 6.90 -1.77
CA LYS A 61 -7.45 8.36 -1.91
C LYS A 61 -8.86 8.93 -1.78
N ARG A 62 -9.85 8.31 -2.42
CA ARG A 62 -11.27 8.69 -2.29
C ARG A 62 -11.78 8.59 -0.85
N GLU A 63 -11.28 7.63 -0.07
CA GLU A 63 -11.60 7.45 1.35
C GLU A 63 -10.79 8.37 2.29
N GLY A 64 -9.87 9.19 1.77
CA GLY A 64 -8.99 10.03 2.60
C GLY A 64 -7.95 9.25 3.42
N ARG A 65 -7.73 7.96 3.08
CA ARG A 65 -6.82 7.05 3.78
C ARG A 65 -5.44 6.94 3.15
N CYS A 66 -5.28 7.46 1.94
CA CYS A 66 -3.99 7.60 1.28
C CYS A 66 -3.74 9.09 1.02
N PRO A 67 -2.54 9.60 1.30
CA PRO A 67 -2.17 10.95 0.89
C PRO A 67 -2.33 11.10 -0.63
N SER A 68 -2.74 12.31 -1.04
CA SER A 68 -3.01 12.67 -2.44
C SER A 68 -1.74 12.70 -3.27
#